data_AF-A0A8X6SGY1-F1
#
_entry.id   AF-A0A8X6SGY1-F1
#
_cell.length_a   1.000
_cell.length_b   1.000
_cell.length_c   1.000
_cell.angle_alpha   90.00
_cell.angle_beta   90.00
_cell.angle_gamma   90.00
#
_symmetry.space_group_name_H-M   'P 1'
#
loop_
_entity.id
_entity.type
_entity.pdbx_description
1 polymer ?
#
loop_
_entity_poly.entity_id
_entity_poly.type
_entity_poly.pdbx_seq_one_letter_code
_entity_poly.pdbx_strand_id
1 'polypeptide(L)'
;MRKLIVVHTLSRRVVDFNMTNKSTKAQRRVLRTAVTLSANKIESELKNDVVDLQKISLLQVQLKDKYLRLEAAQEAVSGTLLQLEDNGEEFETDFIDAESYREKYLECYTRIDKKLGETVISEVPDTKKV
;
A
#
# COMPACT_ATOMS: atom_id res chain seq x y z
N MET A 1 -16.93 -30.14 35.64
CA MET A 1 -15.92 -29.06 35.58
C MET A 1 -15.24 -28.87 34.22
N ARG A 2 -14.91 -29.93 33.45
CA ARG A 2 -14.20 -29.79 32.15
C ARG A 2 -14.96 -29.01 31.06
N LYS A 3 -16.29 -29.14 30.96
CA LYS A 3 -17.10 -28.40 29.96
C LYS A 3 -17.07 -26.88 30.13
N LEU A 4 -17.06 -26.39 31.38
CA LEU A 4 -17.05 -24.95 31.68
C LEU A 4 -15.72 -24.28 31.29
N ILE A 5 -14.60 -24.98 31.50
CA ILE A 5 -13.26 -24.51 31.13
C ILE A 5 -13.12 -24.37 29.61
N VAL A 6 -13.65 -25.34 28.85
CA VAL A 6 -13.60 -25.32 27.37
C VAL A 6 -14.42 -24.15 26.81
N VAL A 7 -15.63 -23.92 27.33
CA VAL A 7 -16.49 -22.80 26.90
C VAL A 7 -15.82 -21.44 27.16
N HIS A 8 -15.30 -21.20 28.38
CA HIS A 8 -14.59 -19.96 28.68
C HIS A 8 -13.35 -19.75 27.79
N THR A 9 -12.62 -20.82 27.47
CA THR A 9 -11.43 -20.76 26.62
C THR A 9 -11.79 -20.44 25.16
N LEU A 10 -12.89 -21.01 24.65
CA LEU A 10 -13.40 -20.73 23.31
C LEU A 10 -13.93 -19.30 23.19
N SER A 11 -14.73 -18.84 24.16
CA SER A 11 -15.24 -17.47 24.18
C SER A 11 -14.11 -16.43 24.23
N ARG A 12 -13.04 -16.70 24.99
CA ARG A 12 -11.87 -15.82 25.04
C ARG A 12 -11.14 -15.74 23.70
N ARG A 13 -10.91 -16.88 23.04
CA ARG A 13 -10.27 -16.90 21.70
C ARG A 13 -11.06 -16.13 20.65
N VAL A 14 -12.39 -16.24 20.66
CA VAL A 14 -13.26 -15.52 19.71
C VAL A 14 -13.16 -14.00 19.93
N VAL A 15 -13.15 -13.54 21.18
CA VAL A 15 -12.98 -12.12 21.52
C VAL A 15 -11.58 -11.61 21.11
N ASP A 16 -10.52 -12.35 21.42
CA ASP A 16 -9.14 -12.00 21.08
C ASP A 16 -8.94 -11.92 19.55
N PHE A 17 -9.53 -12.85 18.81
CA PHE A 17 -9.52 -12.88 17.35
C PHE A 17 -10.27 -11.69 16.73
N ASN A 18 -11.47 -11.37 17.23
CA ASN A 18 -12.26 -10.22 16.76
C ASN A 18 -11.58 -8.88 17.03
N MET A 19 -10.95 -8.72 18.20
CA MET A 19 -10.16 -7.52 18.52
C MET A 19 -8.95 -7.37 17.60
N THR A 20 -8.25 -8.47 17.33
CA THR A 20 -7.09 -8.48 16.43
C THR A 20 -7.50 -8.09 15.01
N ASN A 21 -8.58 -8.66 14.49
CA ASN A 21 -9.14 -8.34 13.16
C ASN A 21 -9.51 -6.85 13.01
N LYS A 22 -10.15 -6.27 14.03
CA LYS A 22 -10.51 -4.84 14.04
C LYS A 22 -9.27 -3.95 13.97
N SER A 23 -8.21 -4.31 14.70
CA SER A 23 -6.96 -3.55 14.73
C SER A 23 -6.19 -3.64 13.40
N THR A 24 -6.13 -4.80 12.76
CA THR A 24 -5.47 -5.01 11.47
C THR A 24 -6.22 -4.31 10.33
N LYS A 25 -7.57 -4.36 10.33
CA LYS A 25 -8.41 -3.59 9.40
C LYS A 25 -8.14 -2.08 9.52
N ALA A 26 -8.05 -1.55 10.73
CA ALA A 26 -7.75 -0.13 10.97
C ALA A 26 -6.34 0.26 10.49
N GLN A 27 -5.33 -0.57 10.80
CA GLN A 27 -3.96 -0.36 10.33
C GLN A 27 -3.88 -0.33 8.79
N ARG A 28 -4.56 -1.26 8.11
CA ARG A 28 -4.66 -1.30 6.65
C ARG A 28 -5.24 -0.01 6.08
N ARG A 29 -6.33 0.52 6.67
CA ARG A 29 -6.94 1.80 6.24
C ARG A 29 -5.96 2.96 6.35
N VAL A 30 -5.25 3.08 7.48
CA VAL A 30 -4.22 4.12 7.68
C VAL A 30 -3.11 4.01 6.64
N LEU A 31 -2.63 2.78 6.36
CA LEU A 31 -1.61 2.54 5.36
C LEU A 31 -2.08 2.91 3.95
N ARG A 32 -3.33 2.61 3.58
CA ARG A 32 -3.95 3.00 2.30
C ARG A 32 -3.95 4.53 2.13
N THR A 33 -4.35 5.27 3.16
CA THR A 33 -4.27 6.73 3.17
C THR A 33 -2.83 7.22 3.03
N ALA A 34 -1.88 6.62 3.76
CA ALA A 34 -0.47 7.03 3.72
C ALA A 34 0.18 6.79 2.34
N VAL A 35 -0.12 5.68 1.68
CA VAL A 35 0.30 5.40 0.30
C VAL A 35 -0.30 6.42 -0.66
N THR A 36 -1.61 6.67 -0.57
CA THR A 36 -2.31 7.64 -1.43
C THR A 36 -1.74 9.05 -1.30
N LEU A 37 -1.51 9.53 -0.06
CA LEU A 37 -0.89 10.84 0.18
C LEU A 37 0.54 10.91 -0.37
N SER A 38 1.31 9.82 -0.26
CA SER A 38 2.66 9.75 -0.81
C SER A 38 2.66 9.82 -2.33
N ALA A 39 1.74 9.09 -2.98
CA ALA A 39 1.57 9.12 -4.44
C ALA A 39 1.17 10.54 -4.91
N ASN A 40 0.17 11.16 -4.28
CA ASN A 40 -0.25 12.52 -4.61
C ASN A 40 0.87 13.55 -4.43
N LYS A 41 1.69 13.40 -3.39
CA LYS A 41 2.86 14.24 -3.18
C LYS A 41 3.84 14.11 -4.34
N ILE A 42 4.15 12.90 -4.76
CA ILE A 42 5.05 12.67 -5.91
C ILE A 42 4.47 13.26 -7.19
N GLU A 43 3.18 13.07 -7.45
CA GLU A 43 2.52 13.67 -8.61
C GLU A 43 2.61 15.19 -8.60
N SER A 44 2.49 15.83 -7.45
CA SER A 44 2.68 17.29 -7.33
C SER A 44 4.11 17.70 -7.66
N GLU A 45 5.11 16.96 -7.18
CA GLU A 45 6.51 17.23 -7.49
C GLU A 45 6.83 17.04 -8.98
N LEU A 46 6.21 16.05 -9.62
CA LEU A 46 6.36 15.80 -11.06
C LEU A 46 5.72 16.87 -11.96
N LYS A 47 4.79 17.67 -11.42
CA LYS A 47 4.12 18.78 -12.13
C LYS A 47 4.88 20.11 -12.03
N ASN A 48 5.91 20.18 -11.19
CA ASN A 48 6.71 21.40 -11.04
C ASN A 48 7.54 21.67 -12.32
N ASP A 49 7.75 22.94 -12.64
CA ASP A 49 8.56 23.37 -13.79
C ASP A 49 10.01 22.84 -13.71
N VAL A 50 10.54 22.76 -12.49
CA VAL A 50 11.85 22.17 -12.18
C VAL A 50 11.63 20.96 -11.30
N VAL A 51 11.87 19.77 -11.86
CA VAL A 51 11.74 18.50 -11.13
C VAL A 51 13.06 18.18 -10.43
N ASP A 52 13.01 18.10 -9.10
CA ASP A 52 14.13 17.61 -8.30
C ASP A 52 14.16 16.07 -8.32
N LEU A 53 15.01 15.51 -9.19
CA LEU A 53 15.11 14.06 -9.39
C LEU A 53 15.63 13.31 -8.15
N GLN A 54 16.48 13.93 -7.33
CA GLN A 54 16.95 13.31 -6.09
C GLN A 54 15.80 13.19 -5.09
N LYS A 55 15.00 14.24 -4.97
CA LYS A 55 13.77 14.22 -4.16
C LYS A 55 12.76 13.21 -4.69
N ILE A 56 12.55 13.11 -6.00
CA ILE A 56 11.68 12.10 -6.61
C ILE A 56 12.16 10.68 -6.30
N SER A 57 13.46 10.40 -6.44
CA SER A 57 14.04 9.09 -6.12
C SER A 57 13.85 8.73 -4.64
N LEU A 58 14.09 9.67 -3.73
CA LEU A 58 13.84 9.45 -2.29
C LEU A 58 12.36 9.15 -2.01
N LEU A 59 11.45 9.93 -2.61
CA LEU A 59 10.01 9.71 -2.45
C LEU A 59 9.56 8.37 -3.05
N GLN A 60 10.17 7.91 -4.15
CA GLN A 60 9.90 6.61 -4.74
C GLN A 60 10.24 5.46 -3.78
N VAL A 61 11.41 5.49 -3.14
CA VAL A 61 11.81 4.49 -2.14
C VAL A 61 10.83 4.49 -0.98
N GLN A 62 10.44 5.66 -0.49
CA GLN A 62 9.45 5.79 0.60
C GLN A 62 8.05 5.34 0.20
N LEU A 63 7.64 5.50 -1.06
CA LEU A 63 6.36 5.03 -1.57
C LEU A 63 6.38 3.50 -1.64
N LYS A 64 7.46 2.91 -2.15
CA LYS A 64 7.64 1.45 -2.25
C LYS A 64 7.62 0.77 -0.87
N ASP A 65 8.32 1.33 0.13
CA ASP A 65 8.27 0.81 1.51
C ASP A 65 6.85 0.78 2.06
N LYS A 66 6.12 1.90 1.95
CA LYS A 66 4.73 1.99 2.42
C LYS A 66 3.81 1.02 1.68
N TYR A 67 4.01 0.87 0.37
CA TYR A 67 3.25 -0.08 -0.45
C TYR A 67 3.48 -1.53 0.00
N LEU A 68 4.73 -1.95 0.22
CA LEU A 68 5.04 -3.29 0.72
C LEU A 68 4.43 -3.57 2.09
N ARG A 69 4.45 -2.58 2.99
CA ARG A 69 3.79 -2.69 4.30
C ARG A 69 2.27 -2.80 4.19
N LEU A 70 1.67 -2.15 3.20
CA LEU A 70 0.23 -2.23 2.93
C LEU A 70 -0.15 -3.60 2.35
N GLU A 71 0.64 -4.15 1.43
CA GLU A 71 0.44 -5.52 0.91
C GLU A 71 0.52 -6.55 2.03
N ALA A 72 1.55 -6.50 2.88
CA ALA A 72 1.65 -7.39 4.03
C ALA A 72 0.46 -7.26 5.00
N ALA A 73 -0.03 -6.04 5.24
CA ALA A 73 -1.23 -5.82 6.05
C ALA A 73 -2.50 -6.39 5.37
N GLN A 74 -2.57 -6.38 4.05
CA GLN A 74 -3.68 -6.98 3.31
C GLN A 74 -3.66 -8.49 3.33
N GLU A 75 -2.51 -9.11 3.14
CA GLU A 75 -2.36 -10.56 3.28
C GLU A 75 -2.77 -11.03 4.68
N ALA A 76 -2.36 -10.30 5.72
CA ALA A 76 -2.76 -10.59 7.10
C ALA A 76 -4.28 -10.48 7.31
N VAL A 77 -4.91 -9.45 6.73
CA VAL A 77 -6.38 -9.29 6.80
C VAL A 77 -7.07 -10.40 6.02
N SER A 78 -6.69 -10.67 4.77
CA SER A 78 -7.26 -11.73 3.94
C SER A 78 -7.13 -13.11 4.58
N GLY A 79 -5.97 -13.44 5.16
CA GLY A 79 -5.76 -14.71 5.87
C GLY A 79 -6.64 -14.86 7.11
N THR A 80 -6.92 -13.76 7.80
CA THR A 80 -7.85 -13.74 8.95
C THR A 80 -9.31 -13.83 8.48
N LEU A 81 -9.63 -13.25 7.32
CA LEU A 81 -10.98 -13.25 6.75
C LEU A 81 -11.42 -14.61 6.22
N LEU A 82 -10.51 -15.38 5.62
CA LEU A 82 -10.80 -16.77 5.21
C LEU A 82 -11.22 -17.68 6.38
N GLN A 83 -10.95 -17.26 7.62
CA GLN A 83 -11.34 -17.99 8.84
C GLN A 83 -12.71 -17.54 9.39
N LEU A 84 -13.32 -16.49 8.82
CA LEU A 84 -14.62 -15.94 9.21
C LEU A 84 -15.64 -16.14 8.07
N GLU A 85 -16.60 -17.02 8.28
CA GLU A 85 -17.58 -17.44 7.27
C GLU A 85 -18.70 -16.42 6.96
N ASP A 86 -18.72 -15.24 7.62
CA ASP A 86 -20.02 -14.57 7.90
C ASP A 86 -20.18 -13.08 7.52
N ASN A 87 -19.40 -12.42 6.64
CA ASN A 87 -19.64 -10.96 6.40
C ASN A 87 -19.37 -10.44 4.98
N GLY A 88 -20.01 -11.00 3.95
CA GLY A 88 -19.78 -10.68 2.52
C GLY A 88 -19.81 -9.20 2.10
N GLU A 89 -20.70 -8.36 2.64
CA GLU A 89 -20.89 -6.98 2.15
C GLU A 89 -19.79 -5.98 2.57
N GLU A 90 -19.25 -6.08 3.79
CA GLU A 90 -18.16 -5.19 4.24
C GLU A 90 -16.87 -5.44 3.41
N PHE A 91 -16.74 -6.65 2.84
CA PHE A 91 -15.56 -7.06 2.07
C PHE A 91 -15.53 -6.50 0.67
N GLU A 92 -16.68 -6.33 0.02
CA GLU A 92 -16.75 -5.81 -1.35
C GLU A 92 -16.18 -4.39 -1.43
N THR A 93 -16.59 -3.52 -0.50
CA THR A 93 -16.08 -2.13 -0.45
C THR A 93 -14.59 -2.10 -0.13
N ASP A 94 -14.15 -2.94 0.82
CA ASP A 94 -12.73 -3.02 1.19
C ASP A 94 -11.85 -3.54 0.04
N PHE A 95 -12.39 -4.40 -0.83
CA PHE A 95 -11.74 -4.97 -2.02
C PHE A 95 -11.67 -3.98 -3.17
N ILE A 96 -12.76 -3.27 -3.46
CA ILE A 96 -12.78 -2.19 -4.48
C ILE A 96 -11.76 -1.11 -4.14
N ASP A 97 -11.75 -0.65 -2.90
CA ASP A 97 -10.75 0.31 -2.44
C ASP A 97 -9.32 -0.27 -2.54
N ALA A 98 -9.19 -1.60 -2.40
CA ALA A 98 -7.90 -2.26 -2.50
C ALA A 98 -7.35 -2.22 -3.93
N GLU A 99 -8.19 -2.46 -4.92
CA GLU A 99 -7.77 -2.39 -6.32
C GLU A 99 -7.43 -0.95 -6.73
N SER A 100 -8.25 0.02 -6.31
CA SER A 100 -8.04 1.43 -6.67
C SER A 100 -6.68 1.98 -6.18
N TYR A 101 -6.20 1.61 -4.99
CA TYR A 101 -4.90 2.10 -4.53
C TYR A 101 -3.73 1.42 -5.27
N ARG A 102 -3.88 0.15 -5.69
CA ARG A 102 -2.84 -0.57 -6.46
C ARG A 102 -2.65 0.05 -7.82
N GLU A 103 -3.75 0.34 -8.52
CA GLU A 103 -3.74 1.06 -9.79
C GLU A 103 -3.03 2.41 -9.64
N LYS A 104 -3.39 3.20 -8.62
CA LYS A 104 -2.75 4.49 -8.34
C LYS A 104 -1.25 4.36 -8.05
N TYR A 105 -0.86 3.35 -7.27
CA TYR A 105 0.55 3.08 -7.01
C TYR A 105 1.29 2.77 -8.30
N LEU A 106 0.76 1.86 -9.13
CA LEU A 106 1.40 1.44 -10.37
C LEU A 106 1.51 2.58 -11.39
N GLU A 107 0.45 3.38 -11.54
CA GLU A 107 0.45 4.57 -12.39
C GLU A 107 1.51 5.57 -11.93
N CYS A 108 1.54 5.87 -10.63
CA CYS A 108 2.53 6.78 -10.04
C CYS A 108 3.95 6.24 -10.25
N TYR A 109 4.18 4.95 -9.97
CA TYR A 109 5.49 4.31 -10.10
C TYR A 109 5.98 4.33 -11.56
N THR A 110 5.11 4.03 -12.51
CA THR A 110 5.42 4.07 -13.95
C THR A 110 5.81 5.49 -14.40
N ARG A 111 5.11 6.51 -13.92
CA ARG A 111 5.44 7.92 -14.21
C ARG A 111 6.81 8.32 -13.65
N ILE A 112 7.13 7.87 -12.44
CA ILE A 112 8.44 8.09 -11.82
C ILE A 112 9.54 7.41 -12.64
N ASP A 113 9.37 6.13 -12.96
CA ASP A 113 10.36 5.35 -13.73
C ASP A 113 10.60 5.98 -15.10
N LYS A 114 9.54 6.44 -15.79
CA LYS A 114 9.67 7.18 -17.04
C LYS A 114 10.49 8.46 -16.86
N LYS A 115 10.21 9.25 -15.83
CA LYS A 115 10.92 10.51 -15.57
C LYS A 115 12.38 10.32 -15.19
N LEU A 116 12.69 9.28 -14.43
CA LEU A 116 14.07 8.89 -14.10
C LEU A 116 14.80 8.23 -15.29
N GLY A 117 14.07 7.57 -16.18
CA GLY A 117 14.61 6.97 -17.40
C GLY A 117 14.87 7.97 -18.53
N GLU A 118 14.07 9.04 -18.63
CA GLU A 118 14.23 10.13 -19.61
C GLU A 118 15.62 10.82 -19.53
N THR A 119 16.29 10.83 -18.37
CA THR A 119 17.61 11.44 -18.21
C THR A 119 18.79 10.57 -18.69
N VAL A 120 18.60 9.26 -18.86
CA VAL A 120 19.68 8.34 -19.25
C VAL A 120 20.03 8.44 -20.73
N ILE A 121 19.17 9.03 -21.57
CA ILE A 121 19.33 9.08 -23.03
C ILE A 121 19.96 10.41 -23.52
N SER A 122 20.11 11.44 -22.67
CA SER A 122 20.62 12.75 -23.10
C SER A 122 22.15 12.92 -23.03
N GLU A 123 22.91 11.94 -22.54
CA GLU A 123 24.38 11.99 -22.54
C GLU A 123 24.98 11.31 -23.79
N VAL A 124 24.67 11.82 -24.98
CA VAL A 124 25.57 11.63 -26.13
C VAL A 124 26.26 12.96 -26.37
N PRO A 125 27.56 13.11 -26.05
CA PRO A 125 28.27 14.32 -26.35
C PRO A 125 28.39 14.46 -27.87
N ASP A 126 27.75 15.49 -28.41
CA ASP A 126 27.92 15.96 -29.78
C ASP A 126 29.39 16.38 -29.99
N THR A 127 30.23 15.43 -30.41
CA THR A 127 31.56 15.75 -30.90
C THR A 127 31.44 16.23 -32.34
N LYS A 128 31.25 17.53 -32.51
CA LYS A 128 31.64 18.24 -33.73
C LYS A 128 33.13 18.01 -34.00
N LYS A 129 33.45 17.51 -35.20
CA LYS A 129 34.73 17.74 -35.91
C LYS A 129 34.34 17.90 -37.38
N VAL A 130 34.32 19.13 -37.92
CA VAL A 130 35.47 19.89 -38.48
C VAL A 130 36.24 19.05 -39.48
#